data_AF-A0A699Z9Z6-F1
#
_entry.id   AF-A0A699Z9Z6-F1
#
_cell.length_a   1.000
_cell.length_b   1.000
_cell.length_c   1.000
_cell.angle_alpha   90.00
_cell.angle_beta   90.00
_cell.angle_gamma   90.00
#
_symmetry.space_group_name_H-M   'P 1'
#
loop_
_entity.id
_entity.type
_entity.pdbx_description
1 polymer ?
#
loop_
_entity_poly.entity_id
_entity_poly.type
_entity_poly.pdbx_seq_one_letter_code
_entity_poly.pdbx_strand_id
1 'polypeptide(L)'
;MDAIKSWVRERFTPVVLVATTPAIDAMCHSTNGLSIVDILRPLGQISRLEASIRVNDTTIKLQDIKLRFYHASTMFQPSAEACDQQLQRVLQLAAQQHASGNGAAQLKSCLETGKAPAVPVSELTPWSVTYQQELMRLLAWGEHEAVDYPVA
;
A
#
# COMPACT_ATOMS: atom_id res chain seq x y z
N MET A 1 -6.33 -0.17 -17.65
CA MET A 1 -5.75 -1.12 -16.67
C MET A 1 -4.26 -0.89 -16.46
N ASP A 2 -3.48 -0.58 -17.50
CA ASP A 2 -2.01 -0.49 -17.36
C ASP A 2 -1.52 0.69 -16.52
N ALA A 3 -2.22 1.84 -16.56
CA ALA A 3 -1.90 2.97 -15.69
C ALA A 3 -2.03 2.63 -14.20
N ILE A 4 -3.06 1.87 -13.83
CA ILE A 4 -3.27 1.41 -12.45
C ILE A 4 -2.16 0.41 -12.06
N LYS A 5 -1.84 -0.55 -12.95
CA LYS A 5 -0.75 -1.50 -12.72
C LYS A 5 0.61 -0.80 -12.54
N SER A 6 0.88 0.24 -13.33
CA SER A 6 2.11 1.02 -13.23
C SER A 6 2.17 1.79 -11.91
N TRP A 7 1.10 2.51 -11.55
CA TRP A 7 1.00 3.25 -10.30
C TRP A 7 1.17 2.34 -9.07
N VAL A 8 0.55 1.15 -9.09
CA VAL A 8 0.70 0.15 -8.01
C VAL A 8 2.14 -0.33 -7.91
N ARG A 9 2.80 -0.66 -9.04
CA ARG A 9 4.20 -1.13 -9.03
C ARG A 9 5.15 -0.09 -8.47
N GLU A 10 5.02 1.16 -8.91
CA GLU A 10 5.84 2.28 -8.44
C GLU A 10 5.66 2.51 -6.93
N ARG A 11 4.44 2.40 -6.43
CA ARG A 11 4.13 2.73 -5.03
C ARG A 11 4.44 1.61 -4.04
N PHE A 12 4.28 0.35 -4.43
CA PHE A 12 4.25 -0.78 -3.49
C PHE A 12 5.35 -1.83 -3.73
N THR A 13 6.22 -1.66 -4.73
CA THR A 13 7.35 -2.58 -4.99
C THR A 13 8.69 -1.84 -4.82
N PRO A 14 9.10 -1.46 -3.59
CA PRO A 14 10.45 -0.96 -3.40
C PRO A 14 11.44 -2.10 -3.68
N VAL A 15 12.15 -1.99 -4.80
CA VAL A 15 13.23 -2.92 -5.15
C VAL A 15 14.50 -2.41 -4.47
N VAL A 16 14.93 -3.08 -3.41
CA VAL A 16 16.24 -2.83 -2.81
C VAL A 16 17.25 -3.74 -3.51
N LEU A 17 18.17 -3.15 -4.26
CA LEU A 17 19.30 -3.89 -4.80
C LEU A 17 20.32 -4.10 -3.67
N VAL A 18 20.64 -5.37 -3.37
CA VAL A 18 21.62 -5.73 -2.36
C VAL A 18 22.83 -6.34 -3.04
N ALA A 19 24.00 -5.72 -2.87
CA ALA A 19 25.28 -6.31 -3.25
C ALA A 19 25.90 -6.98 -2.02
N THR A 20 25.97 -8.32 -2.01
CA THR A 20 26.52 -9.11 -0.90
C THR A 20 27.97 -9.53 -1.20
N THR A 21 28.70 -9.97 -0.18
CA THR A 21 29.96 -10.71 -0.35
C THR A 21 29.82 -12.10 0.27
N PRO A 22 30.55 -13.11 -0.23
CA PRO A 22 30.48 -14.47 0.34
C PRO A 22 30.79 -14.53 1.84
N ALA A 23 31.65 -13.64 2.34
CA ALA A 23 31.98 -13.57 3.76
C ALA A 23 30.78 -13.15 4.63
N ILE A 24 29.98 -12.19 4.17
CA ILE A 24 28.79 -11.70 4.88
C ILE A 24 27.72 -12.79 4.91
N ASP A 25 27.44 -13.43 3.76
CA ASP A 25 26.45 -14.50 3.71
C ASP A 25 26.84 -15.69 4.58
N ALA A 26 28.13 -16.05 4.63
CA ALA A 26 28.63 -17.09 5.53
C ALA A 26 28.42 -16.75 7.02
N MET A 27 28.63 -15.49 7.41
CA MET A 27 28.38 -15.02 8.79
C MET A 27 26.89 -15.00 9.14
N CYS A 28 26.03 -14.56 8.22
CA CYS A 28 24.58 -14.59 8.43
C CYS A 28 24.11 -16.04 8.58
N HIS A 29 24.48 -16.92 7.65
CA HIS A 29 24.11 -18.33 7.71
C HIS A 29 24.55 -19.02 9.00
N SER A 30 25.74 -18.74 9.53
CA SER A 30 26.20 -19.37 10.78
C SER A 30 25.43 -18.91 12.02
N THR A 31 24.85 -17.70 11.99
CA THR A 31 24.13 -17.11 13.13
C THR A 31 22.65 -17.47 13.13
N ASN A 32 22.01 -17.39 11.96
CA ASN A 32 20.56 -17.50 11.85
C ASN A 32 20.09 -18.41 10.69
N GLY A 33 21.01 -19.03 9.95
CA GLY A 33 20.69 -19.93 8.84
C GLY A 33 20.20 -19.21 7.58
N LEU A 34 20.20 -17.87 7.55
CA LEU A 34 19.66 -17.05 6.48
C LEU A 34 20.77 -16.28 5.75
N SER A 35 20.56 -15.99 4.46
CA SER A 35 21.43 -15.07 3.72
C SER A 35 21.14 -13.62 4.11
N ILE A 36 22.05 -12.68 3.79
CA ILE A 36 21.79 -11.24 4.06
C ILE A 36 20.56 -10.75 3.30
N VAL A 37 20.31 -11.29 2.10
CA VAL A 37 19.13 -10.94 1.30
C VAL A 37 17.86 -11.41 1.98
N ASP A 38 17.86 -12.59 2.60
CA ASP A 38 16.69 -13.11 3.32
C ASP A 38 16.40 -12.30 4.59
N ILE A 39 17.45 -11.84 5.28
CA ILE A 39 17.32 -10.96 6.46
C ILE A 39 16.74 -9.60 6.08
N LEU A 40 17.20 -9.03 4.96
CA LEU A 40 16.73 -7.71 4.48
C LEU A 40 15.40 -7.79 3.73
N ARG A 41 14.92 -9.00 3.40
CA ARG A 41 13.67 -9.16 2.67
C ARG A 41 12.52 -8.70 3.56
N PRO A 42 11.66 -7.79 3.09
CA PRO A 42 10.58 -7.27 3.92
C PRO A 42 9.48 -8.31 4.19
N LEU A 43 9.42 -9.40 3.42
CA LEU A 43 8.53 -10.54 3.65
C LEU A 43 9.39 -11.76 3.98
N GLY A 44 9.09 -12.42 5.10
CA GLY A 44 9.64 -13.74 5.39
C GLY A 44 9.09 -14.74 4.36
N GLN A 45 9.96 -15.54 3.76
CA GLN A 45 9.54 -16.58 2.82
C GLN A 45 9.59 -17.93 3.53
N ILE A 46 8.44 -18.57 3.68
CA ILE A 46 8.35 -19.95 4.13
C ILE A 46 8.23 -20.81 2.88
N SER A 47 9.33 -21.45 2.54
CA SER A 47 9.39 -22.37 1.40
C SER A 47 9.18 -23.81 1.87
N ARG A 48 8.73 -24.68 0.96
CA ARG A 48 8.51 -26.12 1.24
C ARG A 48 7.49 -26.37 2.35
N LEU A 49 6.46 -25.52 2.40
CA LEU A 49 5.31 -25.78 3.22
C LEU A 49 4.57 -27.00 2.64
N GLU A 50 4.21 -27.97 3.47
CA GLU A 50 3.31 -29.07 3.09
C GLU A 50 1.92 -28.82 3.69
N ALA A 51 1.44 -27.58 3.61
CA ALA A 51 0.12 -27.22 4.13
C ALA A 51 -0.93 -27.20 3.02
N SER A 52 -2.16 -27.50 3.40
CA SER A 52 -3.32 -27.35 2.53
C SER A 52 -4.39 -26.53 3.23
N ILE A 53 -4.85 -25.46 2.58
CA ILE A 53 -5.96 -24.64 3.07
C ILE A 53 -7.20 -24.97 2.26
N ARG A 54 -8.32 -25.18 2.96
CA ARG A 54 -9.61 -25.37 2.34
C ARG A 54 -10.33 -24.03 2.23
N VAL A 55 -10.57 -23.58 1.00
CA VAL A 55 -11.36 -22.39 0.70
C VAL A 55 -12.65 -22.87 0.06
N ASN A 56 -13.75 -22.80 0.83
CA ASN A 56 -15.04 -23.40 0.47
C ASN A 56 -14.89 -24.91 0.15
N ASP A 57 -15.17 -25.33 -1.08
CA ASP A 57 -15.06 -26.71 -1.55
C ASP A 57 -13.72 -27.04 -2.19
N THR A 58 -12.81 -26.07 -2.34
CA THR A 58 -11.50 -26.28 -2.99
C THR A 58 -10.40 -26.38 -1.95
N THR A 59 -9.52 -27.37 -2.10
CA THR A 59 -8.30 -27.49 -1.28
C THR A 59 -7.12 -26.97 -2.07
N ILE A 60 -6.47 -25.93 -1.57
CA ILE A 60 -5.28 -25.30 -2.15
C ILE A 60 -4.06 -25.81 -1.39
N LYS A 61 -3.12 -26.45 -2.08
CA LYS A 61 -1.81 -26.80 -1.53
C LYS A 61 -0.90 -25.58 -1.58
N LEU A 62 -0.35 -25.20 -0.43
CA LEU A 62 0.58 -24.09 -0.32
C LEU A 62 1.97 -24.68 -0.27
N GLN A 63 2.78 -24.43 -1.31
CA GLN A 63 4.18 -24.87 -1.35
C GLN A 63 5.12 -23.80 -0.80
N ASP A 64 4.90 -22.54 -1.22
CA ASP A 64 5.68 -21.40 -0.76
C ASP A 64 4.72 -20.28 -0.36
N ILE A 65 4.89 -19.74 0.85
CA ILE A 65 4.12 -18.58 1.33
C ILE A 65 5.10 -17.48 1.72
N LYS A 66 4.82 -16.26 1.28
CA LYS A 66 5.47 -15.06 1.77
C LYS A 66 4.60 -14.46 2.87
N LEU A 67 5.10 -14.41 4.09
CA LEU A 67 4.41 -13.87 5.25
C LEU A 67 5.21 -12.72 5.84
N ARG A 68 4.52 -11.72 6.37
CA ARG A 68 5.15 -10.71 7.21
C ARG A 68 4.75 -10.91 8.65
N PHE A 69 5.74 -11.04 9.51
CA PHE A 69 5.52 -11.02 10.95
C PHE A 69 5.82 -9.61 11.46
N TYR A 70 4.83 -9.00 12.10
CA TYR A 70 4.99 -7.76 12.84
C TYR A 70 4.91 -8.06 14.32
N HIS A 71 5.78 -7.42 15.09
CA HIS A 71 5.64 -7.47 16.52
C HIS A 71 4.39 -6.68 16.93
N ALA A 72 3.48 -7.28 17.69
CA ALA A 72 2.20 -6.65 18.04
C ALA A 72 2.37 -5.27 18.71
N SER A 73 3.44 -5.07 19.48
CA SER A 73 3.73 -3.77 20.11
C SER A 73 4.13 -2.66 19.14
N THR A 74 4.52 -3.03 17.92
CA THR A 74 4.87 -2.08 16.84
C THR A 74 3.72 -1.84 15.88
N MET A 75 2.63 -2.62 16.00
CA MET A 75 1.41 -2.37 15.27
C MET A 75 0.74 -1.14 15.88
N PHE A 76 0.54 -0.11 15.07
CA PHE A 76 -0.21 1.06 15.48
C PHE A 76 -1.29 1.32 14.44
N GLN A 77 -2.54 1.21 14.86
CA GLN A 77 -3.68 1.66 14.09
C GLN A 77 -4.37 2.79 14.87
N PRO A 78 -4.48 4.01 14.30
CA PRO A 78 -5.25 5.08 14.94
C PRO A 78 -6.72 4.66 15.08
N SER A 79 -7.44 5.23 16.04
CA SER A 79 -8.89 5.03 16.12
C SER A 79 -9.57 5.57 14.85
N ALA A 80 -10.71 4.98 14.47
CA ALA A 80 -11.48 5.44 13.31
C ALA A 80 -11.78 6.95 13.40
N GLU A 81 -12.13 7.44 14.60
CA GLU A 81 -12.37 8.86 14.87
C GLU A 81 -11.14 9.73 14.60
N ALA A 82 -9.94 9.28 15.00
CA ALA A 82 -8.70 10.01 14.75
C ALA A 82 -8.35 10.02 13.26
N CYS A 83 -8.62 8.91 12.55
CA CYS A 83 -8.48 8.83 11.10
C CYS A 83 -9.40 9.83 10.40
N ASP A 84 -10.68 9.87 10.77
CA ASP A 84 -11.67 10.78 10.18
C ASP A 84 -11.29 12.25 10.41
N GLN A 85 -10.84 12.59 11.61
CA GLN A 85 -10.37 13.95 11.92
C GLN A 85 -9.15 14.35 11.07
N GLN A 86 -8.21 13.42 10.86
CA GLN A 86 -7.03 13.68 10.03
C GLN A 86 -7.43 13.86 8.56
N LEU A 87 -8.32 13.02 8.03
CA LEU A 87 -8.81 13.12 6.66
C LEU A 87 -9.60 14.41 6.42
N GLN A 88 -10.44 14.82 7.38
CA GLN A 88 -11.12 16.12 7.33
C GLN A 88 -10.12 17.27 7.30
N ARG A 89 -9.06 17.21 8.10
CA ARG A 89 -7.99 18.22 8.09
C ARG A 89 -7.30 18.31 6.73
N VAL A 90 -7.00 17.18 6.09
CA VAL A 90 -6.43 17.16 4.72
C VAL A 90 -7.36 17.84 3.73
N LEU A 91 -8.66 17.56 3.79
CA LEU A 91 -9.65 18.21 2.92
C LEU A 91 -9.75 19.72 3.17
N GLN A 92 -9.72 20.14 4.44
CA GLN A 92 -9.75 21.57 4.80
C GLN A 92 -8.52 22.32 4.27
N LEU A 93 -7.33 21.75 4.42
CA LEU A 93 -6.09 22.33 3.91
C LEU A 93 -6.12 22.45 2.39
N ALA A 94 -6.57 21.40 1.71
CA ALA A 94 -6.67 21.42 0.26
C ALA A 94 -7.74 22.39 -0.23
N ALA A 95 -8.86 22.53 0.51
CA ALA A 95 -9.87 23.53 0.23
C ALA A 95 -9.32 24.97 0.38
N GLN A 96 -8.46 25.22 1.36
CA GLN A 96 -7.80 26.53 1.52
C GLN A 96 -6.80 26.81 0.37
N GLN A 97 -6.03 25.81 -0.05
CA GLN A 97 -5.05 25.94 -1.14
C GLN A 97 -5.70 26.12 -2.52
N HIS A 98 -6.89 25.56 -2.73
CA HIS A 98 -7.59 25.57 -4.02
C HIS A 98 -8.93 26.33 -3.98
N ALA A 99 -9.12 27.21 -2.98
CA ALA A 99 -10.37 27.93 -2.71
C ALA A 99 -10.89 28.78 -3.88
N SER A 100 -10.01 29.14 -4.81
CA SER A 100 -10.29 30.06 -5.93
C SER A 100 -10.99 29.39 -7.12
N GLY A 101 -11.16 28.07 -7.13
CA GLY A 101 -11.66 27.31 -8.29
C GLY A 101 -13.15 26.96 -8.21
N ASN A 102 -13.88 27.11 -9.32
CA ASN A 102 -15.26 26.63 -9.49
C ASN A 102 -15.39 25.09 -9.63
N GLY A 103 -14.35 24.33 -9.24
CA GLY A 103 -14.26 22.89 -9.47
C GLY A 103 -15.40 22.09 -8.84
N ALA A 104 -15.83 22.45 -7.63
CA ALA A 104 -16.93 21.79 -6.93
C ALA A 104 -18.29 21.96 -7.64
N ALA A 105 -18.57 23.15 -8.15
CA ALA A 105 -19.80 23.43 -8.89
C ALA A 105 -19.82 22.71 -10.25
N GLN A 106 -18.67 22.67 -10.93
CA GLN A 106 -18.53 21.94 -12.19
C GLN A 106 -18.68 20.43 -11.99
N LEU A 107 -18.07 19.85 -10.94
CA LEU A 107 -18.26 18.43 -10.59
C LEU A 107 -19.71 18.10 -10.30
N LYS A 108 -20.40 18.93 -9.51
CA LYS A 108 -21.82 18.73 -9.18
C LYS A 108 -22.69 18.75 -10.44
N SER A 109 -22.47 19.72 -11.33
CA SER A 109 -23.15 19.81 -12.63
C SER A 109 -22.88 18.59 -13.53
N CYS A 110 -21.63 18.10 -13.57
CA CYS A 110 -21.28 16.90 -14.33
C CYS A 110 -21.98 15.64 -13.79
N LEU A 111 -22.09 15.51 -12.46
CA LEU A 111 -22.81 14.40 -11.81
C LEU A 111 -24.31 14.45 -12.08
N GLU A 112 -24.91 15.63 -12.03
CA GLU A 112 -26.35 15.83 -12.27
C GLU A 112 -26.73 15.67 -13.74
N THR A 113 -25.86 16.06 -14.66
CA THR A 113 -26.11 16.02 -16.12
C THR A 113 -25.58 14.76 -16.81
N GLY A 114 -24.74 13.98 -16.12
CA GLY A 114 -24.05 12.82 -16.70
C GLY A 114 -23.02 13.17 -17.78
N LYS A 115 -22.70 14.46 -17.97
CA LYS A 115 -21.76 14.92 -18.99
C LYS A 115 -20.35 14.94 -18.42
N ALA A 116 -19.38 14.55 -19.24
CA ALA A 116 -17.97 14.65 -18.89
C ALA A 116 -17.58 16.13 -18.66
N PRO A 117 -16.73 16.41 -17.67
CA PRO A 117 -16.23 17.76 -17.45
C PRO A 117 -15.40 18.26 -18.63
N ALA A 118 -15.42 19.58 -18.85
CA ALA A 118 -14.62 20.24 -19.89
C ALA A 118 -13.11 20.18 -19.61
N VAL A 119 -12.72 19.89 -18.37
CA VAL A 119 -11.35 19.78 -17.87
C VAL A 119 -11.18 18.41 -17.21
N PRO A 120 -9.96 17.84 -17.18
CA PRO A 120 -9.70 16.56 -16.51
C PRO A 120 -10.16 16.58 -15.03
N VAL A 121 -10.73 15.45 -14.57
CA VAL A 121 -11.21 15.30 -13.18
C VAL A 121 -10.10 15.54 -12.15
N SER A 122 -8.85 15.23 -12.50
CA SER A 122 -7.67 15.51 -11.67
C SER A 122 -7.48 17.00 -11.37
N GLU A 123 -7.84 17.87 -12.32
CA GLU A 123 -7.77 19.32 -12.14
C GLU A 123 -8.95 19.86 -11.31
N LEU A 124 -10.10 19.17 -11.35
CA LEU A 124 -11.26 19.50 -10.52
C LEU A 124 -11.13 18.98 -9.08
N THR A 125 -10.27 17.97 -8.87
CA THR A 125 -10.04 17.33 -7.58
C THR A 125 -8.55 17.22 -7.25
N PRO A 126 -7.81 18.34 -7.17
CA PRO A 126 -6.37 18.32 -6.88
C PRO A 126 -6.07 17.73 -5.49
N TRP A 127 -7.04 17.81 -4.58
CA TRP A 127 -7.00 17.21 -3.24
C TRP A 127 -7.10 15.68 -3.22
N SER A 128 -7.61 15.05 -4.29
CA SER A 128 -7.94 13.62 -4.30
C SER A 128 -6.70 12.73 -4.11
N VAL A 129 -5.58 13.09 -4.72
CA VAL A 129 -4.32 12.35 -4.62
C VAL A 129 -3.79 12.40 -3.19
N THR A 130 -3.72 13.60 -2.60
CA THR A 130 -3.26 13.80 -1.22
C THR A 130 -4.16 13.08 -0.22
N TYR A 131 -5.48 13.15 -0.42
CA TYR A 131 -6.45 12.42 0.41
C TYR A 131 -6.24 10.91 0.34
N GLN A 132 -6.09 10.35 -0.87
CA GLN A 132 -5.86 8.91 -1.05
C GLN A 132 -4.54 8.46 -0.41
N GLN A 133 -3.48 9.25 -0.55
CA GLN A 133 -2.20 8.96 0.10
C GLN A 133 -2.33 8.92 1.62
N GLU A 134 -3.04 9.88 2.20
CA GLU A 134 -3.22 9.93 3.65
C GLU A 134 -4.17 8.82 4.16
N LEU A 135 -5.21 8.50 3.40
CA LEU A 135 -6.09 7.36 3.70
C LEU A 135 -5.29 6.06 3.74
N MET A 136 -4.46 5.81 2.72
CA MET A 136 -3.61 4.62 2.68
C MET A 136 -2.62 4.58 3.84
N ARG A 137 -2.06 5.74 4.23
CA ARG A 137 -1.16 5.85 5.39
C ARG A 137 -1.87 5.53 6.72
N LEU A 138 -3.12 5.96 6.88
CA LEU A 138 -3.91 5.74 8.11
C LEU A 138 -4.45 4.32 8.22
N LEU A 139 -4.70 3.66 7.08
CA LEU A 139 -5.06 2.25 7.04
C LEU A 139 -3.89 1.33 7.34
N ALA A 140 -2.66 1.83 7.21
CA ALA A 140 -1.46 1.04 7.45
C ALA A 140 -1.24 0.76 8.95
N TRP A 141 -0.80 -0.45 9.28
CA TRP A 141 -0.43 -0.92 10.61
C TRP A 141 0.99 -0.52 11.01
N GLY A 142 1.79 0.01 10.07
CA GLY A 142 3.14 0.53 10.32
C GLY A 142 3.78 1.22 9.11
N GLU A 143 4.87 1.97 9.33
CA GLU A 143 5.55 2.77 8.28
C GLU A 143 6.12 1.95 7.12
N HIS A 144 6.44 0.67 7.36
CA HIS A 144 7.01 -0.24 6.37
C HIS A 144 6.03 -1.32 5.92
N GLU A 145 4.73 -1.07 6.07
CA GLU A 145 3.73 -1.97 5.51
C GLU A 145 3.76 -1.95 3.98
N ALA A 146 4.25 -3.03 3.39
CA ALA A 146 3.92 -3.34 2.00
C ALA A 146 2.50 -3.87 1.97
N VAL A 147 1.67 -3.24 1.14
CA VAL A 147 0.29 -3.65 0.89
C VAL A 147 0.31 -4.90 0.02
N ASP A 148 -0.34 -5.97 0.48
CA ASP A 148 -0.49 -7.19 -0.30
C ASP A 148 -1.30 -6.89 -1.56
N TYR A 149 -0.69 -7.14 -2.72
CA TYR A 149 -1.39 -7.04 -3.99
C TYR A 149 -2.26 -8.28 -4.16
N PRO A 150 -3.57 -8.17 -4.43
CA PRO A 150 -4.33 -9.29 -4.96
C PRO A 150 -3.78 -9.58 -6.36
N VAL A 151 -2.85 -10.53 -6.44
CA VAL A 151 -2.42 -11.10 -7.71
C VAL A 151 -3.60 -11.88 -8.26
N ALA A 152 -4.28 -11.32 -9.25
CA ALA A 152 -5.07 -12.08 -10.22
C ALA A 152 -4.15 -12.54 -11.34
#